data_AF-A0A1N7RP82-F1
#
_entry.id   AF-A0A1N7RP82-F1
#
_cell.length_a   1.000
_cell.length_b   1.000
_cell.length_c   1.000
_cell.angle_alpha   90.00
_cell.angle_beta   90.00
_cell.angle_gamma   90.00
#
_symmetry.space_group_name_H-M   'P 1'
#
loop_
_entity.id
_entity.type
_entity.pdbx_description
1 polymer ?
#
loop_
_entity_poly.entity_id
_entity_poly.type
_entity_poly.pdbx_seq_one_letter_code
_entity_poly.pdbx_strand_id
1 'polypeptide(L)'
;MTERHLALRAVANPKDPFESLFIDLGEHSADKALLALTDAMHAQQRDMNAYEWLLNALPGATLKPAFAIGTVGELYRSFTRPAEFARLNRLHRS
;
A
#
# COMPACT_ATOMS: atom_id res chain seq x y z
N MET A 1 24.61 -36.09 -2.62
CA MET A 1 23.16 -36.30 -2.42
C MET A 1 22.90 -36.12 -0.93
N THR A 2 22.17 -35.13 -0.42
CA THR A 2 21.09 -34.34 -1.01
C THR A 2 21.04 -32.98 -0.32
N GLU A 3 21.22 -31.95 -1.14
CA GLU A 3 20.60 -30.62 -1.12
C GLU A 3 20.09 -30.06 0.23
N ARG A 4 20.88 -29.10 0.72
CA ARG A 4 20.44 -27.76 1.16
C ARG A 4 18.92 -27.61 1.26
N HIS A 5 18.33 -28.07 2.37
CA HIS A 5 17.16 -27.40 2.91
C HIS A 5 17.63 -26.07 3.50
N LEU A 6 17.88 -25.13 2.59
CA LEU A 6 17.70 -23.72 2.84
C LEU A 6 16.28 -23.58 3.39
N ALA A 7 16.16 -23.67 4.71
CA ALA A 7 15.16 -22.93 5.45
C ALA A 7 15.48 -21.45 5.20
N LEU A 8 15.22 -21.01 3.97
CA LEU A 8 14.78 -19.68 3.64
C LEU A 8 13.49 -19.52 4.43
N ARG A 9 13.63 -19.28 5.75
CA ARG A 9 12.86 -18.22 6.38
C ARG A 9 13.12 -17.04 5.46
N ALA A 10 12.20 -16.87 4.50
CA ALA A 10 12.09 -15.65 3.75
C ALA A 10 12.12 -14.58 4.82
N VAL A 11 13.27 -13.94 4.95
CA VAL A 11 13.47 -12.71 5.68
C VAL A 11 12.26 -11.90 5.26
N ALA A 12 11.35 -11.64 6.20
CA ALA A 12 10.16 -10.86 5.93
C ALA A 12 10.68 -9.54 5.37
N ASN A 13 10.71 -9.45 4.04
CA ASN A 13 10.94 -8.24 3.32
C ASN A 13 9.94 -7.28 3.97
N PRO A 14 10.37 -6.13 4.52
CA PRO A 14 9.45 -5.25 5.20
C PRO A 14 8.33 -4.98 4.19
N LYS A 15 7.16 -5.60 4.43
CA LYS A 15 6.03 -5.51 3.50
C LYS A 15 5.88 -4.05 3.20
N ASP A 16 5.90 -3.70 1.91
CA ASP A 16 5.81 -2.32 1.49
C ASP A 16 4.67 -1.66 2.30
N PRO A 17 4.90 -0.50 2.95
CA PRO A 17 3.87 0.15 3.76
C PRO A 17 2.54 0.29 2.99
N PHE A 18 2.62 0.41 1.67
CA PHE A 18 1.48 0.41 0.78
C PHE A 18 0.79 -0.96 0.66
N GLU A 19 1.54 -2.05 0.44
CA GLU A 19 0.97 -3.42 0.44
C GLU A 19 0.26 -3.74 1.76
N SER A 20 0.73 -3.17 2.86
CA SER A 20 0.13 -3.35 4.18
C SER A 20 -1.30 -2.84 4.29
N LEU A 21 -1.77 -2.01 3.35
CA LEU A 21 -3.15 -1.50 3.30
C LEU A 21 -4.14 -2.54 2.75
N PHE A 22 -3.63 -3.55 2.05
CA PHE A 22 -4.43 -4.56 1.37
C PHE A 22 -4.49 -5.86 2.19
N ILE A 23 -5.59 -6.58 2.05
CA ILE A 23 -5.67 -8.00 2.39
C ILE A 23 -5.04 -8.80 1.25
N ASP A 24 -5.40 -8.45 0.02
CA ASP A 24 -4.93 -9.05 -1.22
C ASP A 24 -4.87 -7.99 -2.32
N LEU A 25 -3.85 -8.04 -3.18
CA LEU A 25 -3.72 -7.19 -4.36
C LEU A 25 -4.28 -7.86 -5.62
N GLY A 26 -4.70 -9.13 -5.53
CA GLY A 26 -5.15 -9.91 -6.68
C GLY A 26 -3.99 -10.09 -7.68
N GLU A 27 -4.24 -9.78 -8.94
CA GLU A 27 -3.22 -9.85 -10.01
C GLU A 27 -2.35 -8.59 -10.12
N HIS A 28 -2.59 -7.59 -9.26
CA HIS A 28 -1.85 -6.32 -9.28
C HIS A 28 -0.56 -6.42 -8.47
N SER A 29 0.48 -5.74 -8.95
CA SER A 29 1.69 -5.50 -8.15
C SER A 29 1.53 -4.25 -7.29
N ALA A 30 2.30 -4.17 -6.20
CA ALA A 30 2.33 -2.99 -5.33
C ALA A 30 2.65 -1.70 -6.10
N ASP A 31 3.64 -1.74 -7.00
CA ASP A 31 4.00 -0.61 -7.86
C ASP A 31 2.84 -0.13 -8.74
N LYS A 32 2.13 -1.06 -9.40
CA LYS A 32 0.97 -0.71 -10.24
C LYS A 32 -0.15 -0.09 -9.42
N ALA A 33 -0.43 -0.64 -8.24
CA ALA A 33 -1.45 -0.12 -7.35
C ALA A 33 -1.07 1.25 -6.75
N LEU A 34 0.22 1.48 -6.49
CA LEU A 34 0.73 2.77 -6.02
C LEU A 34 0.66 3.85 -7.12
N LEU A 35 0.97 3.49 -8.36
CA LEU A 35 0.81 4.37 -9.52
C LEU A 35 -0.66 4.77 -9.68
N ALA A 36 -1.58 3.79 -9.66
CA ALA A 36 -3.02 4.06 -9.75
C ALA A 36 -3.53 4.98 -8.63
N LEU A 37 -3.01 4.81 -7.41
CA LEU A 37 -3.37 5.69 -6.29
C LEU A 37 -2.81 7.10 -6.46
N THR A 38 -1.58 7.22 -6.96
CA THR A 38 -0.94 8.51 -7.23
C THR A 38 -1.67 9.26 -8.35
N ASP A 39 -2.07 8.57 -9.40
CA ASP A 39 -2.86 9.12 -10.50
C ASP A 39 -4.23 9.62 -10.02
N ALA A 40 -4.90 8.88 -9.13
CA ALA A 40 -6.15 9.33 -8.52
C ALA A 40 -5.99 10.63 -7.72
N MET A 41 -4.87 10.78 -7.00
CA MET A 41 -4.55 12.04 -6.30
C MET A 41 -4.29 13.20 -7.27
N HIS A 42 -3.59 12.96 -8.38
CA HIS A 42 -3.38 13.97 -9.42
C HIS A 42 -4.69 14.37 -10.12
N ALA A 43 -5.60 13.41 -10.32
CA ALA A 43 -6.93 13.62 -10.88
C ALA A 43 -7.93 14.27 -9.90
N GLN A 44 -7.47 14.74 -8.72
CA GLN A 44 -8.31 15.35 -7.68
C GLN A 44 -9.40 14.42 -7.12
N GLN A 45 -9.22 13.10 -7.20
CA GLN A 45 -10.18 12.10 -6.69
C GLN A 45 -10.00 11.83 -5.19
N ARG A 46 -9.35 12.73 -4.45
CA ARG A 46 -9.03 12.55 -3.03
C ARG A 46 -10.26 12.26 -2.15
N ASP A 47 -11.42 12.80 -2.54
CA ASP A 47 -12.67 12.71 -1.79
C ASP A 47 -13.53 11.50 -2.27
N MET A 48 -13.07 10.77 -3.30
CA MET A 48 -13.70 9.54 -3.76
C MET A 48 -13.61 8.48 -2.67
N ASN A 49 -14.65 7.66 -2.54
CA ASN A 49 -14.62 6.54 -1.61
C ASN A 49 -13.55 5.52 -2.02
N ALA A 50 -12.77 5.03 -1.05
CA ALA A 50 -11.65 4.13 -1.31
C ALA A 50 -12.09 2.77 -1.86
N TYR A 51 -13.26 2.26 -1.45
CA TYR A 51 -13.82 1.03 -1.99
C TYR A 51 -14.31 1.22 -3.45
N GLU A 52 -14.99 2.32 -3.75
CA GLU A 52 -15.38 2.65 -5.12
C GLU A 52 -14.16 2.82 -6.04
N TRP A 53 -13.11 3.50 -5.56
CA TRP A 53 -11.86 3.63 -6.29
C TRP A 53 -11.22 2.26 -6.53
N LEU A 54 -11.16 1.39 -5.52
CA LEU A 54 -10.60 0.05 -5.61
C LEU A 54 -11.28 -0.78 -6.70
N LEU A 55 -12.62 -0.77 -6.74
CA LEU A 55 -13.39 -1.51 -7.74
C LEU A 55 -13.11 -1.06 -9.18
N ASN A 56 -12.82 0.22 -9.38
CA ASN A 56 -12.56 0.78 -10.70
C ASN A 56 -11.08 0.68 -11.12
N ALA A 57 -10.16 1.01 -10.21
CA ALA A 57 -8.74 1.13 -10.51
C ALA A 57 -7.98 -0.19 -10.34
N LEU A 58 -8.43 -1.06 -9.43
CA LEU A 58 -7.74 -2.31 -9.06
C LEU A 58 -8.75 -3.46 -8.95
N PRO A 59 -9.39 -3.86 -10.06
CA PRO A 59 -10.36 -4.96 -10.03
C PRO A 59 -9.69 -6.24 -9.53
N GLY A 60 -10.35 -6.91 -8.58
CA GLY A 60 -9.85 -8.12 -7.93
C GLY A 60 -8.97 -7.88 -6.68
N ALA A 61 -8.53 -6.65 -6.43
CA ALA A 61 -7.85 -6.31 -5.18
C ALA A 61 -8.85 -6.16 -4.02
N THR A 62 -8.38 -6.41 -2.79
CA THR A 62 -9.17 -6.31 -1.57
C THR A 62 -8.43 -5.46 -0.53
N LEU A 63 -9.00 -4.31 -0.17
CA LEU A 63 -8.51 -3.48 0.92
C LEU A 63 -8.88 -4.07 2.29
N LYS A 64 -8.09 -3.73 3.31
CA LYS A 64 -8.52 -3.97 4.69
C LYS A 64 -9.77 -3.11 4.99
N PRO A 65 -10.75 -3.63 5.74
CA PRO A 65 -12.00 -2.93 6.03
C PRO A 65 -11.81 -1.52 6.59
N ALA A 66 -10.80 -1.32 7.44
CA ALA A 66 -10.47 -0.02 8.03
C ALA A 66 -10.15 1.07 6.99
N PHE A 67 -9.62 0.68 5.82
CA PHE A 67 -9.28 1.61 4.73
C PHE A 67 -10.36 1.69 3.65
N ALA A 68 -11.18 0.65 3.49
CA ALA A 68 -12.24 0.61 2.48
C ALA A 68 -13.39 1.60 2.78
N ILE A 69 -13.64 1.92 4.05
CA ILE A 69 -14.71 2.83 4.48
C ILE A 69 -14.34 4.31 4.27
N GLY A 70 -13.03 4.61 4.19
CA GLY A 70 -12.53 5.97 4.03
C GLY A 70 -12.51 6.46 2.58
N THR A 71 -11.74 7.52 2.38
CA THR A 71 -11.52 8.16 1.08
C THR A 71 -10.16 7.79 0.48
N VAL A 72 -10.00 7.97 -0.83
CA VAL A 72 -8.72 7.80 -1.54
C VAL A 72 -7.62 8.66 -0.92
N GLY A 73 -7.95 9.88 -0.47
CA GLY A 73 -7.01 10.77 0.21
C GLY A 73 -6.57 10.25 1.58
N GLU A 74 -7.46 9.61 2.33
CA GLU A 74 -7.12 8.95 3.59
C GLU A 74 -6.27 7.69 3.36
N LEU A 75 -6.58 6.93 2.31
CA LEU A 75 -5.78 5.78 1.88
C LEU A 75 -4.35 6.22 1.52
N TYR A 76 -4.23 7.30 0.73
CA TYR A 76 -2.95 7.90 0.36
C TYR A 76 -2.16 8.33 1.60
N ARG A 77 -2.78 9.08 2.51
CA ARG A 77 -2.13 9.50 3.75
C ARG A 77 -1.73 8.33 4.65
N SER A 78 -2.46 7.21 4.59
CA SER A 78 -2.15 6.04 5.43
C SER A 78 -0.83 5.38 5.05
N PHE A 79 -0.42 5.42 3.77
CA PHE A 79 0.92 4.95 3.37
C PHE A 79 1.99 6.05 3.41
N THR A 80 1.66 7.33 3.21
CA THR A 80 2.67 8.40 3.27
C THR A 80 3.06 8.78 4.69
N ARG A 81 2.14 8.72 5.66
CA ARG A 81 2.42 9.07 7.07
C ARG A 81 3.58 8.28 7.68
N PRO A 82 3.71 6.95 7.49
CA PRO A 82 4.90 6.21 7.94
C PRO A 82 6.20 6.73 7.32
N ALA A 83 6.20 7.07 6.03
CA ALA A 83 7.37 7.57 5.32
C ALA A 83 7.74 9.00 5.75
N GLU A 84 6.76 9.88 5.92
CA GLU A 84 6.95 11.23 6.47
C GLU A 84 7.42 11.19 7.92
N PHE A 85 6.85 10.31 8.75
CA PHE A 85 7.28 10.14 10.14
C PHE A 85 8.71 9.61 10.24
N ALA A 86 9.10 8.66 9.37
CA ALA A 86 10.48 8.18 9.27
C ALA A 86 11.45 9.26 8.76
N ARG A 87 10.99 10.18 7.91
CA ARG A 87 11.77 11.35 7.47
C ARG A 87 11.95 12.36 8.60
N LEU A 88 10.88 12.71 9.32
CA LEU A 88 10.91 13.66 10.44
C LEU A 88 11.77 13.15 11.60
N ASN A 89 11.68 11.87 11.96
CA ASN A 89 12.53 11.29 13.01
C ASN A 89 14.03 11.30 12.66
N ARG A 90 14.39 11.23 11.38
CA ARG A 90 15.80 11.36 10.95
C ARG A 90 16.31 12.79 11.10
N LEU A 91 15.48 13.79 10.80
CA LEU A 91 15.81 15.20 10.99
C LEU A 91 15.94 15.59 12.46
N HIS A 92 15.14 14.99 13.34
CA HIS A 92 15.18 15.27 14.79
C HIS A 92 16.37 14.62 15.52
N ARG A 93 17.11 13.72 14.86
CA ARG A 93 18.31 13.07 15.41
C ARG A 93 19.62 13.63 14.86
N SER A 94 19.57 14.71 14.06
CA SER A 94 20.75 15.40 13.50
C SER A 94 21.07 16.66 14.28
#